data_AF-A0A699XBY4-F1
#
_entry.id   AF-A0A699XBY4-F1
#
_cell.length_a   1.000
_cell.length_b   1.000
_cell.length_c   1.000
_cell.angle_alpha   90.00
_cell.angle_beta   90.00
_cell.angle_gamma   90.00
#
_symmetry.space_group_name_H-M   'P 1'
#
loop_
_entity.id
_entity.type
_entity.pdbx_description
1 polymer ?
#
loop_
_entity_poly.entity_id
_entity_poly.type
_entity_poly.pdbx_seq_one_letter_code
_entity_poly.pdbx_strand_id
1 'polypeptide(L)'
;ASKGARFVSFREDDGSFRFRLLAADGEQLLLSRTFADGKAAGAVTKQLQQGGELDIRTQGDAFTVWLEGACVADSPAFADAVARDAAVENLKLALAPQQ
;
A
#
# COMPACT_ATOMS: atom_id res chain seq x y z
N ALA A 1 17.65 14.05 -5.65
CA ALA A 1 16.34 13.41 -5.89
C ALA A 1 16.09 12.44 -4.75
N SER A 2 15.35 12.86 -3.74
CA SER A 2 14.87 11.95 -2.68
C SER A 2 13.97 10.94 -3.38
N LYS A 3 14.39 9.68 -3.49
CA LYS A 3 13.59 8.64 -4.15
C LYS A 3 12.25 8.57 -3.42
N GLY A 4 11.14 8.87 -4.12
CA GLY A 4 9.81 8.73 -3.56
C GLY A 4 9.48 7.28 -3.20
N ALA A 5 8.27 7.06 -2.68
CA ALA A 5 7.81 5.71 -2.41
C ALA A 5 7.80 4.84 -3.67
N ARG A 6 8.04 3.54 -3.50
CA ARG A 6 8.20 2.59 -4.61
C ARG A 6 7.39 1.32 -4.39
N PHE A 7 6.86 0.79 -5.47
CA PHE A 7 6.17 -0.49 -5.48
C PHE A 7 7.14 -1.61 -5.87
N VAL A 8 7.11 -2.70 -5.12
CA VAL A 8 7.89 -3.91 -5.38
C VAL A 8 6.91 -5.08 -5.52
N SER A 9 6.76 -5.59 -6.74
CA SER A 9 5.91 -6.75 -7.02
C SER A 9 6.72 -8.04 -6.99
N PHE A 10 6.12 -9.12 -6.50
CA PHE A 10 6.72 -10.44 -6.45
C PHE A 10 5.64 -11.52 -6.55
N ARG A 11 6.08 -12.73 -6.94
CA ARG A 11 5.24 -13.92 -6.97
C ARG A 11 5.55 -14.74 -5.72
N GLU A 12 4.52 -15.15 -5.01
CA GLU A 12 4.60 -16.04 -3.86
C GLU A 12 4.80 -17.50 -4.31
N ASP A 13 5.23 -18.36 -3.39
CA ASP A 13 5.49 -19.78 -3.67
C ASP A 13 4.22 -20.54 -4.11
N ASP A 14 3.04 -20.10 -3.64
CA ASP A 14 1.74 -20.63 -4.04
C ASP A 14 1.31 -20.19 -5.45
N GLY A 15 2.14 -19.39 -6.12
CA GLY A 15 1.93 -18.89 -7.46
C GLY A 15 1.11 -17.60 -7.54
N SER A 16 0.58 -17.10 -6.41
CA SER A 16 -0.13 -15.82 -6.33
C SER A 16 0.83 -14.65 -6.45
N PHE A 17 0.29 -13.47 -6.75
CA PHE A 17 1.06 -12.24 -6.90
C PHE A 17 0.75 -11.28 -5.77
N ARG A 18 1.78 -10.61 -5.27
CA ARG A 18 1.66 -9.51 -4.31
C ARG A 18 2.57 -8.35 -4.70
N PHE A 19 2.30 -7.20 -4.11
CA PHE A 19 3.23 -6.09 -4.10
C PHE A 19 3.39 -5.53 -2.69
N ARG A 20 4.52 -4.86 -2.46
CA ARG A 20 4.76 -4.01 -1.30
C ARG A 20 4.91 -2.57 -1.75
N LEU A 21 4.34 -1.65 -0.98
CA LEU A 21 4.69 -0.24 -1.07
C LEU A 21 5.75 0.03 -0.01
N LEU A 22 6.87 0.59 -0.45
CA LEU A 22 7.96 0.98 0.41
C LEU A 22 8.12 2.50 0.40
N ALA A 23 8.31 3.10 1.57
CA ALA A 23 8.65 4.50 1.72
C ALA A 23 10.05 4.81 1.13
N ALA A 24 10.39 6.09 1.09
CA ALA A 24 11.66 6.59 0.55
C ALA A 24 12.88 5.98 1.26
N ASP A 25 12.78 5.76 2.57
CA ASP A 25 13.80 5.14 3.42
C ASP A 25 13.82 3.60 3.35
N GLY A 26 12.83 2.99 2.69
CA GLY A 26 12.67 1.56 2.56
C GLY A 26 11.76 0.91 3.59
N GLU A 27 11.13 1.66 4.49
CA GLU A 27 10.09 1.16 5.38
C GLU A 27 8.91 0.59 4.57
N GLN A 28 8.34 -0.54 5.01
CA GLN A 28 7.15 -1.09 4.38
C GLN A 28 5.89 -0.37 4.86
N LEU A 29 5.25 0.36 3.94
CA LEU A 29 3.99 1.05 4.21
C LEU A 29 2.79 0.12 4.03
N LEU A 30 2.79 -0.69 2.97
CA LEU A 30 1.70 -1.60 2.64
C LEU A 30 2.22 -2.94 2.11
N LEU A 31 1.45 -3.99 2.39
CA LEU A 31 1.51 -5.27 1.70
C LEU A 31 0.16 -5.53 1.04
N SER A 32 0.16 -5.86 -0.24
CA SER A 32 -1.08 -6.16 -0.94
C SER A 32 -1.70 -7.48 -0.50
N ARG A 33 -3.00 -7.61 -0.76
CA ARG A 33 -3.66 -8.92 -0.82
C ARG A 33 -3.08 -9.76 -1.97
N THR A 34 -3.37 -11.06 -1.95
CA THR A 34 -3.00 -11.95 -3.04
C THR A 34 -3.84 -11.67 -4.26
N PHE A 35 -3.18 -11.61 -5.42
CA PHE A 35 -3.81 -11.53 -6.72
C PHE A 35 -3.58 -12.83 -7.49
N ALA A 36 -4.56 -13.21 -8.31
CA ALA A 36 -4.49 -14.41 -9.15
C ALA A 36 -3.40 -14.32 -10.23
N ASP A 37 -3.10 -13.11 -10.70
CA ASP A 37 -2.09 -12.85 -11.71
C ASP A 37 -1.38 -11.50 -11.51
N GLY A 38 -0.24 -11.33 -12.17
CA GLY A 38 0.55 -10.10 -12.10
C GLY A 38 -0.11 -8.90 -12.79
N LYS A 39 -1.09 -9.13 -13.68
CA LYS A 39 -1.82 -8.04 -14.35
C LYS A 39 -2.77 -7.36 -13.37
N ALA A 40 -3.48 -8.13 -12.55
CA ALA A 40 -4.34 -7.61 -11.49
C ALA A 40 -3.53 -6.83 -10.44
N ALA A 41 -2.39 -7.37 -9.99
CA ALA A 41 -1.49 -6.66 -9.07
C ALA A 41 -0.96 -5.34 -9.67
N GLY A 42 -0.59 -5.37 -10.96
CA GLY A 42 -0.11 -4.20 -11.69
C GLY A 42 -1.18 -3.13 -11.92
N ALA A 43 -2.43 -3.51 -12.14
CA ALA A 43 -3.55 -2.58 -12.28
C ALA A 43 -3.80 -1.80 -10.99
N VAL A 44 -3.84 -2.49 -9.84
CA VAL A 44 -3.96 -1.85 -8.52
C VAL A 44 -2.78 -0.92 -8.24
N THR A 45 -1.56 -1.37 -8.50
CA THR A 45 -0.35 -0.55 -8.36
C THR A 45 -0.47 0.76 -9.15
N LYS A 46 -0.90 0.66 -10.41
CA LYS A 46 -1.07 1.82 -11.28
C LYS A 46 -2.15 2.78 -10.76
N GLN A 47 -3.28 2.25 -10.27
CA GLN A 47 -4.36 3.07 -9.71
C GLN A 47 -3.90 3.82 -8.45
N LEU A 48 -3.14 3.17 -7.57
CA LEU A 48 -2.55 3.84 -6.40
C LEU A 48 -1.54 4.93 -6.81
N GLN A 49 -0.74 4.70 -7.87
CA GLN A 49 0.24 5.67 -8.37
C GLN A 49 -0.37 6.86 -9.10
N GLN A 50 -1.55 6.69 -9.71
CA GLN A 50 -2.25 7.78 -10.40
C GLN A 50 -2.72 8.86 -9.42
N GLY A 51 -2.81 8.53 -8.12
CA GLY A 51 -3.37 9.41 -7.11
C GLY A 51 -4.89 9.43 -7.21
N GLY A 52 -5.53 9.55 -6.05
CA GLY A 52 -6.98 9.55 -5.94
C GLY A 52 -7.40 9.53 -4.47
N GLU A 53 -8.71 9.60 -4.24
CA GLU A 53 -9.23 9.43 -2.89
C GLU A 53 -9.01 7.99 -2.44
N LEU A 54 -8.21 7.81 -1.39
CA LEU A 54 -7.93 6.51 -0.79
C LEU A 54 -8.98 6.21 0.28
N ASP A 55 -9.70 5.11 0.13
CA ASP A 55 -10.54 4.58 1.20
C ASP A 55 -9.64 3.81 2.18
N ILE A 56 -9.26 4.49 3.26
CA ILE A 56 -8.41 3.95 4.32
C ILE A 56 -9.29 3.63 5.52
N ARG A 57 -9.30 2.36 5.93
CA ARG A 57 -10.10 1.88 7.06
C ARG A 57 -9.19 1.39 8.17
N THR A 58 -9.25 2.03 9.32
CA THR A 58 -8.48 1.63 10.51
C THR A 58 -9.12 0.42 11.18
N GLN A 59 -8.31 -0.52 11.63
CA GLN A 59 -8.74 -1.71 12.34
C GLN A 59 -7.72 -2.06 13.44
N GLY A 60 -8.04 -1.70 14.68
CA GLY A 60 -7.12 -1.85 15.81
C GLY A 60 -5.82 -1.09 15.55
N ASP A 61 -4.70 -1.80 15.62
CA ASP A 61 -3.36 -1.24 15.44
C ASP A 61 -2.87 -1.26 13.99
N ALA A 62 -3.75 -1.53 13.02
CA ALA A 62 -3.43 -1.52 11.60
C ALA A 62 -4.49 -0.73 10.81
N PHE A 63 -4.26 -0.57 9.52
CA PHE A 63 -5.24 -0.03 8.59
C PHE A 63 -5.20 -0.79 7.26
N THR A 64 -6.29 -0.70 6.52
CA THR A 64 -6.48 -1.34 5.22
C THR A 64 -6.79 -0.30 4.17
N VAL A 65 -6.35 -0.54 2.94
CA VAL A 65 -6.59 0.32 1.77
C VAL A 65 -7.55 -0.39 0.85
N TRP A 66 -8.58 0.35 0.45
CA TRP A 66 -9.66 -0.12 -0.40
C TRP A 66 -9.71 0.68 -1.69
N LEU A 67 -10.00 -0.01 -2.79
CA LEU A 67 -10.26 0.58 -4.11
C LEU A 67 -11.54 -0.01 -4.65
N GLU A 68 -12.45 0.83 -5.11
CA GLU A 68 -13.73 0.41 -5.72
C GLU A 68 -14.53 -0.57 -4.83
N GLY A 69 -14.43 -0.41 -3.50
CA GLY A 69 -15.11 -1.27 -2.53
C GLY A 69 -14.43 -2.63 -2.27
N ALA A 70 -13.23 -2.87 -2.82
CA ALA A 70 -12.42 -4.06 -2.55
C ALA A 70 -11.17 -3.74 -1.72
N CYS A 71 -10.87 -4.54 -0.71
CA CYS A 71 -9.64 -4.43 0.08
C CYS A 71 -8.45 -4.89 -0.78
N VAL A 72 -7.53 -3.97 -1.06
CA VAL A 72 -6.38 -4.25 -1.94
C VAL A 72 -5.06 -4.41 -1.19
N ALA A 73 -4.91 -3.80 -0.02
CA ALA A 73 -3.69 -3.86 0.76
C ALA A 73 -3.92 -3.59 2.25
N ASP A 74 -2.96 -4.02 3.05
CA ASP A 74 -2.96 -3.91 4.51
C ASP A 74 -1.64 -3.28 4.97
N SER A 75 -1.70 -2.47 6.02
CA SER A 75 -0.51 -1.97 6.69
C SER A 75 0.10 -3.06 7.59
N PRO A 76 1.37 -2.90 8.01
CA PRO A 76 1.86 -3.57 9.21
C PRO A 76 1.00 -3.23 10.44
N ALA A 77 1.11 -4.04 11.49
CA ALA A 77 0.60 -3.66 12.80
C ALA A 77 1.56 -2.65 13.45
N PHE A 78 1.00 -1.59 14.02
CA PHE A 78 1.71 -0.54 14.73
C PHE A 78 1.64 -0.76 16.24
N ALA A 79 2.43 0.01 17.00
CA ALA A 79 2.45 -0.12 18.45
C ALA A 79 1.19 0.44 19.12
N ASP A 80 0.59 1.47 18.52
CA ASP A 80 -0.59 2.14 19.03
C ASP A 80 -1.32 2.92 17.92
N ALA A 81 -2.45 3.51 18.27
CA ALA A 81 -3.25 4.34 17.37
C ALA A 81 -2.49 5.58 16.85
N VAL A 82 -1.57 6.15 17.62
CA VAL A 82 -0.81 7.35 17.22
C VAL A 82 0.19 7.00 16.12
N ALA A 83 0.93 5.91 16.28
CA ALA A 83 1.85 5.38 15.28
C ALA A 83 1.09 4.98 14.00
N ARG A 84 -0.08 4.33 14.14
CA ARG A 84 -0.96 4.01 13.02
C ARG A 84 -1.40 5.26 12.26
N ASP A 85 -1.88 6.28 12.96
CA ASP A 85 -2.40 7.50 12.33
C ASP A 85 -1.26 8.29 11.66
N ALA A 86 -0.06 8.33 12.25
CA ALA A 86 1.12 8.88 11.61
C ALA A 86 1.49 8.12 10.32
N ALA A 87 1.38 6.78 10.34
CA ALA A 87 1.63 5.96 9.16
C ALA A 87 0.58 6.15 8.05
N VAL A 88 -0.68 6.44 8.40
CA VAL A 88 -1.72 6.81 7.44
C VAL A 88 -1.35 8.11 6.73
N GLU A 89 -0.88 9.13 7.45
CA GLU A 89 -0.42 10.38 6.84
C GLU A 89 0.83 10.16 5.97
N ASN A 90 1.77 9.33 6.42
CA ASN A 90 2.93 8.96 5.62
C ASN A 90 2.52 8.24 4.31
N LEU A 91 1.53 7.34 4.37
CA LEU A 91 0.99 6.69 3.19
C LEU A 91 0.39 7.70 2.20
N LYS A 92 -0.40 8.66 2.67
CA LYS A 92 -0.99 9.70 1.81
C LYS A 92 0.08 10.53 1.13
N LEU A 93 1.15 10.91 1.85
CA LEU A 93 2.29 11.63 1.29
C LEU A 93 3.07 10.78 0.27
N ALA A 94 3.25 9.49 0.56
CA ALA A 94 3.93 8.54 -0.32
C ALA A 94 3.21 8.32 -1.65
N LEU A 95 1.87 8.34 -1.63
CA LEU A 95 1.01 8.16 -2.81
C LEU A 95 0.56 9.48 -3.46
N ALA A 96 0.94 10.62 -2.88
CA ALA A 96 0.67 11.91 -3.49
C ALA A 96 1.35 11.97 -4.87
N PRO A 97 0.66 12.46 -5.92
CA PRO A 97 1.25 12.56 -7.24
C PRO A 97 2.50 13.44 -7.20
N GLN A 98 3.66 12.84 -7.51
CA GLN A 98 4.92 13.55 -7.62
C GLN A 98 4.86 14.41 -8.89
N GLN A 99 4.68 15.73 -8.71
CA GLN A 99 4.71 16.72 -9.78
C GLN A 99 6.06 16.77 -10.50
#